data_AF-A0A8S4S309-F1
#
_entry.id   AF-A0A8S4S309-F1
#
_cell.length_a   1.000
_cell.length_b   1.000
_cell.length_c   1.000
_cell.angle_alpha   90.00
_cell.angle_beta   90.00
_cell.angle_gamma   90.00
#
_symmetry.space_group_name_H-M   'P 1'
#
loop_
_entity.id
_entity.type
_entity.pdbx_description
1 polymer ?
#
loop_
_entity_poly.entity_id
_entity_poly.type
_entity_poly.pdbx_seq_one_letter_code
_entity_poly.pdbx_strand_id
1 'polypeptide(L)'
;TGLTAIDYVLILQLAIHYVTYWVFVVFFNPAKEISVGLHEPVGPCNEVASLITPFGQTLNKRKYFCPDNYDEGYFDFHCVGGTKPQNGATWYVICGTPFENRAEYIAVISAILVLAAGIFGGIYFKNTQATPPAAKKLKYK
;
A
#
# COMPACT_ATOMS: atom_id res chain seq x y z
N THR A 1 -34.33 3.34 11.17
CA THR A 1 -33.29 3.01 12.17
C THR A 1 -32.14 3.99 11.94
N GLY A 2 -31.78 4.78 12.94
CA GLY A 2 -30.69 5.77 12.81
C GLY A 2 -29.32 5.09 12.99
N LEU A 3 -28.26 5.72 12.46
CA LEU A 3 -26.89 5.28 12.71
C LEU A 3 -26.56 5.41 14.20
N THR A 4 -25.81 4.45 14.73
CA THR A 4 -25.27 4.48 16.10
C THR A 4 -23.95 5.24 16.15
N ALA A 5 -23.46 5.55 17.36
CA ALA A 5 -22.15 6.18 17.52
C ALA A 5 -21.00 5.34 16.92
N ILE A 6 -21.07 4.01 17.02
CA ILE A 6 -20.05 3.10 16.48
C ILE A 6 -20.03 3.18 14.96
N ASP A 7 -21.20 3.27 14.33
CA ASP A 7 -21.33 3.41 12.87
C ASP A 7 -20.61 4.67 12.38
N TYR A 8 -20.80 5.80 13.06
CA TYR A 8 -20.09 7.04 12.73
C TYR A 8 -18.57 6.93 12.89
N VAL A 9 -18.10 6.25 13.94
CA VAL A 9 -16.66 6.04 14.17
C VAL A 9 -16.05 5.20 13.06
N LEU A 10 -16.71 4.11 12.66
CA LEU A 10 -16.23 3.24 11.58
C LEU A 10 -16.22 3.95 10.23
N ILE A 11 -17.29 4.71 9.91
CA ILE A 11 -17.35 5.50 8.67
C ILE A 11 -16.25 6.57 8.66
N LEU A 12 -16.02 7.25 9.79
CA LEU A 12 -14.97 8.26 9.91
C LEU A 12 -13.58 7.63 9.73
N GLN A 13 -13.31 6.51 10.37
CA GLN A 13 -12.05 5.78 10.22
C GLN A 13 -11.81 5.39 8.75
N LEU A 14 -12.83 4.88 8.06
CA LEU A 14 -12.73 4.52 6.65
C LEU A 14 -12.46 5.75 5.77
N ALA A 15 -13.16 6.86 6.03
CA ALA A 15 -12.96 8.10 5.30
C ALA A 15 -11.52 8.61 5.47
N ILE A 16 -11.01 8.63 6.71
CA ILE A 16 -9.61 9.01 6.99
C ILE A 16 -8.64 8.09 6.26
N HIS A 17 -8.88 6.78 6.26
CA HIS A 17 -8.03 5.81 5.58
C HIS A 17 -7.95 6.06 4.06
N TYR A 18 -9.09 6.26 3.39
CA TYR A 18 -9.13 6.53 1.96
C TYR A 18 -8.53 7.89 1.59
N VAL A 19 -8.82 8.93 2.39
CA VAL A 19 -8.22 10.25 2.21
C VAL A 19 -6.71 10.18 2.38
N THR A 20 -6.21 9.40 3.35
CA THR A 20 -4.77 9.24 3.56
C THR A 20 -4.11 8.66 2.30
N TYR A 21 -4.62 7.56 1.74
CA TYR A 21 -4.05 7.01 0.51
C TYR A 21 -4.08 8.01 -0.65
N TRP A 22 -5.20 8.70 -0.83
CA TRP A 22 -5.32 9.70 -1.88
C TRP A 22 -4.31 10.84 -1.72
N VAL A 23 -4.15 11.36 -0.49
CA VAL A 23 -3.18 12.40 -0.15
C VAL A 23 -1.74 11.94 -0.43
N PHE A 24 -1.39 10.71 -0.02
CA PHE A 24 -0.05 10.17 -0.28
C PHE A 24 0.25 10.16 -1.79
N VAL A 25 -0.67 9.63 -2.59
CA VAL A 25 -0.47 9.48 -4.04
C VAL A 25 -0.45 10.83 -4.77
N VAL A 26 -1.25 11.81 -4.33
CA VAL A 26 -1.33 13.12 -4.98
C VAL A 26 -0.16 14.04 -4.59
N PHE A 27 0.21 14.08 -3.31
CA PHE A 27 1.15 15.07 -2.80
C PHE A 27 2.58 14.58 -2.62
N PHE A 28 2.81 13.27 -2.41
CA PHE A 28 4.15 12.76 -2.20
C PHE A 28 4.82 12.50 -3.55
N ASN A 29 6.09 12.89 -3.66
CA ASN A 29 6.87 12.75 -4.88
C ASN A 29 7.93 11.65 -4.69
N PRO A 30 7.86 10.53 -5.43
CA PRO A 30 8.83 9.45 -5.28
C PRO A 30 10.26 9.90 -5.58
N ALA A 31 10.46 10.84 -6.52
CA ALA A 31 11.78 11.36 -6.87
C ALA A 31 12.46 12.19 -5.76
N LYS A 32 11.74 12.50 -4.68
CA LYS A 32 12.28 13.23 -3.52
C LYS A 32 12.46 12.33 -2.30
N GLU A 33 12.22 11.03 -2.44
CA GLU A 33 12.38 10.07 -1.36
C GLU A 33 13.86 9.72 -1.19
N ILE A 34 14.33 9.77 0.06
CA ILE A 34 15.64 9.26 0.46
C ILE A 34 15.39 8.33 1.64
N SER A 35 15.74 7.07 1.47
CA SER A 35 15.59 6.06 2.50
C SER A 35 16.97 5.64 2.99
N VAL A 36 17.22 5.84 4.28
CA VAL A 36 18.46 5.43 4.95
C VAL A 36 18.06 4.42 6.01
N GLY A 37 18.44 3.16 5.83
CA GLY A 37 17.99 2.15 6.75
C GLY A 37 18.43 0.74 6.43
N LEU A 38 17.80 -0.20 7.13
CA LEU A 38 17.94 -1.62 6.91
C LEU A 38 17.26 -2.00 5.59
N HIS A 39 18.04 -2.52 4.66
CA HIS A 39 17.60 -3.00 3.36
C HIS A 39 18.07 -4.44 3.12
N GLU A 40 17.65 -5.02 1.99
CA GLU A 40 18.09 -6.35 1.57
C GLU A 40 19.63 -6.39 1.49
N PRO A 41 20.29 -7.42 2.05
CA PRO A 41 21.75 -7.51 2.04
C PRO A 41 22.31 -7.50 0.62
N VAL A 42 23.36 -6.72 0.40
CA VAL A 42 24.07 -6.64 -0.88
C VAL A 42 24.98 -7.86 -1.03
N GLY A 43 25.04 -8.46 -2.21
CA GLY A 43 25.88 -9.63 -2.43
C GLY A 43 25.98 -10.06 -3.88
N PRO A 44 26.56 -11.24 -4.14
CA PRO A 44 26.77 -11.76 -5.48
C PRO A 44 25.46 -11.92 -6.27
N CYS A 45 25.45 -11.42 -7.50
CA CYS A 45 24.26 -11.41 -8.36
C CYS A 45 23.84 -12.79 -8.89
N ASN A 46 24.72 -13.78 -8.79
CA ASN A 46 24.54 -15.14 -9.28
C ASN A 46 23.99 -16.10 -8.22
N GLU A 47 23.87 -15.68 -6.95
CA GLU A 47 23.26 -16.49 -5.91
C GLU A 47 21.73 -16.39 -5.96
N VAL A 48 21.07 -17.55 -6.03
CA VAL A 48 19.61 -17.66 -6.03
C VAL A 48 19.15 -18.40 -4.79
N ALA A 49 17.99 -18.00 -4.28
CA ALA A 49 17.26 -18.65 -3.21
C ALA A 49 15.94 -19.20 -3.76
N SER A 50 15.58 -20.42 -3.34
CA SER A 50 14.29 -21.00 -3.63
C SER A 50 13.27 -20.58 -2.58
N LEU A 51 12.10 -20.15 -3.03
CA LEU A 51 10.95 -19.87 -2.18
C LEU A 51 9.79 -20.75 -2.63
N ILE A 52 9.10 -21.35 -1.66
CA ILE A 52 7.89 -22.12 -1.92
C ILE A 52 6.73 -21.15 -1.81
N THR A 53 6.00 -20.96 -2.90
CA THR A 53 4.79 -20.12 -2.90
C THR A 53 3.69 -20.79 -2.07
N PRO A 54 2.70 -20.03 -1.58
CA PRO A 54 1.55 -20.60 -0.88
C PRO A 54 0.77 -21.67 -1.68
N PHE A 55 0.94 -21.68 -3.01
CA PHE A 55 0.36 -22.66 -3.93
C PHE A 55 1.28 -23.88 -4.17
N GLY A 56 2.38 -24.02 -3.42
CA GLY A 56 3.30 -25.16 -3.50
C GLY A 56 4.27 -25.10 -4.69
N GLN A 57 4.33 -23.99 -5.43
CA GLN A 57 5.27 -23.85 -6.55
C GLN A 57 6.63 -23.37 -6.06
N THR A 58 7.72 -23.91 -6.60
CA THR A 58 9.07 -23.44 -6.29
C THR A 58 9.44 -22.29 -7.22
N LEU A 59 9.68 -21.12 -6.65
CA LEU A 59 10.15 -19.93 -7.37
C LEU A 59 11.60 -19.64 -6.98
N ASN A 60 12.45 -19.38 -7.97
CA ASN A 60 13.83 -18.97 -7.73
C ASN A 60 13.94 -17.45 -7.85
N LYS A 61 14.33 -16.78 -6.76
CA LYS A 61 14.66 -15.34 -6.74
C LYS A 61 16.16 -15.20 -6.46
N ARG A 62 16.78 -14.09 -6.88
CA ARG A 62 18.11 -13.73 -6.38
C ARG A 62 18.10 -13.64 -4.86
N LYS A 63 19.16 -14.14 -4.23
CA LYS A 63 19.30 -14.23 -2.77
C LYS A 63 19.72 -12.91 -2.13
N TYR A 64 20.43 -12.08 -2.88
CA TYR A 64 20.94 -10.78 -2.46
C TYR A 64 20.52 -9.69 -3.42
N PHE A 65 20.54 -8.47 -2.92
CA PHE A 65 20.45 -7.29 -3.76
C PHE A 65 21.75 -7.12 -4.56
N CYS A 66 21.60 -6.93 -5.87
CA CYS A 66 22.69 -6.75 -6.82
C CYS A 66 22.61 -5.35 -7.47
N PRO A 67 23.40 -4.36 -6.99
CA PRO A 67 23.37 -3.00 -7.50
C PRO A 67 23.79 -2.87 -8.98
N ASP A 68 24.50 -3.86 -9.53
CA ASP A 68 25.00 -3.86 -10.90
C ASP A 68 24.00 -4.37 -11.93
N ASN A 69 22.95 -5.06 -11.47
CA ASN A 69 21.93 -5.67 -12.33
C ASN A 69 20.53 -5.41 -11.74
N TYR A 70 20.27 -4.15 -11.41
CA TYR A 70 18.96 -3.70 -10.94
C TYR A 70 18.21 -3.02 -12.09
N ASP A 71 17.08 -3.59 -12.49
CA ASP A 71 16.29 -3.20 -13.66
C ASP A 71 14.88 -2.70 -13.33
N GLU A 72 14.44 -2.79 -12.07
CA GLU A 72 13.11 -2.32 -11.65
C GLU A 72 12.99 -0.78 -11.67
N GLY A 73 14.12 -0.08 -11.54
CA GLY A 73 14.20 1.37 -11.73
C GLY A 73 13.46 2.22 -10.69
N TYR A 74 12.96 1.66 -9.58
CA TYR A 74 12.22 2.40 -8.54
C TYR A 74 13.13 3.27 -7.67
N PHE A 75 14.38 2.87 -7.51
CA PHE A 75 15.40 3.62 -6.79
C PHE A 75 16.76 3.47 -7.44
N ASP A 76 17.67 4.37 -7.12
CA ASP A 76 19.07 4.28 -7.48
C ASP A 76 19.94 4.87 -6.34
N PHE A 77 21.19 5.23 -6.68
CA PHE A 77 22.15 5.82 -5.74
C PHE A 77 22.53 7.26 -6.10
N HIS A 78 21.73 7.98 -6.90
CA HIS A 78 22.09 9.31 -7.41
C HIS A 78 22.29 10.34 -6.28
N CYS A 79 21.50 10.27 -5.22
CA CYS A 79 21.58 11.16 -4.06
C CYS A 79 22.84 10.95 -3.20
N VAL A 80 23.56 9.85 -3.41
CA VAL A 80 24.88 9.56 -2.79
C VAL A 80 26.01 9.50 -3.84
N GLY A 81 25.85 10.27 -4.92
CA GLY A 81 26.87 10.39 -5.97
C GLY A 81 27.05 9.13 -6.83
N GLY A 82 26.04 8.25 -6.87
CA GLY A 82 26.12 6.96 -7.56
C GLY A 82 26.88 5.88 -6.80
N THR A 83 27.25 6.13 -5.54
CA THR A 83 28.01 5.19 -4.72
C THR A 83 27.15 4.00 -4.34
N LYS A 84 27.44 2.85 -4.94
CA LYS A 84 26.77 1.59 -4.64
C LYS A 84 27.26 1.02 -3.31
N PRO A 85 26.38 0.42 -2.50
CA PRO A 85 26.78 -0.24 -1.26
C PRO A 85 27.65 -1.47 -1.55
N GLN A 86 28.57 -1.78 -0.63
CA GLN A 86 29.49 -2.92 -0.77
C GLN A 86 28.81 -4.25 -0.45
N ASN A 87 29.35 -5.35 -0.96
CA ASN A 87 28.90 -6.70 -0.59
C ASN A 87 28.92 -6.89 0.93
N GLY A 88 27.83 -7.44 1.47
CA GLY A 88 27.60 -7.61 2.91
C GLY A 88 26.92 -6.41 3.58
N ALA A 89 26.75 -5.28 2.89
CA ALA A 89 26.04 -4.14 3.45
C ALA A 89 24.55 -4.46 3.59
N THR A 90 24.01 -4.22 4.78
CA THR A 90 22.58 -4.33 5.10
C THR A 90 21.96 -2.98 5.46
N TRP A 91 22.80 -1.98 5.73
CA TRP A 91 22.38 -0.62 6.05
C TRP A 91 22.98 0.34 5.04
N TYR A 92 22.16 0.93 4.17
CA TYR A 92 22.61 1.84 3.12
C TYR A 92 21.54 2.85 2.74
N VAL A 93 21.89 3.77 1.84
CA VAL A 93 21.01 4.81 1.32
C VAL A 93 20.49 4.38 -0.05
N ILE A 94 19.19 4.55 -0.29
CA ILE A 94 18.58 4.49 -1.61
C ILE A 94 17.85 5.80 -1.91
N CYS A 95 17.78 6.14 -3.19
CA CYS A 95 17.22 7.39 -3.69
C CYS A 95 16.06 7.05 -4.63
N GLY A 96 14.86 7.55 -4.35
CA GLY A 96 13.71 7.31 -5.21
C GLY A 96 13.87 7.97 -6.59
N THR A 97 13.37 7.33 -7.63
CA THR A 97 13.42 7.84 -9.01
C THR A 97 12.08 8.48 -9.42
N PRO A 98 12.05 9.27 -10.51
CA PRO A 98 10.81 9.73 -11.10
C PRO A 98 9.92 8.57 -11.56
N PHE A 99 8.64 8.64 -11.22
CA PHE A 99 7.65 7.67 -11.68
C PHE A 99 6.99 8.17 -12.97
N GLU A 100 7.31 7.54 -14.10
CA GLU A 100 6.93 8.00 -15.45
C GLU A 100 5.41 8.19 -15.63
N ASN A 101 4.61 7.27 -15.10
CA ASN A 101 3.15 7.27 -15.28
C ASN A 101 2.39 7.87 -14.08
N ARG A 102 2.92 8.90 -13.42
CA ARG A 102 2.35 9.43 -12.16
C ARG A 102 0.90 9.88 -12.29
N ALA A 103 0.52 10.50 -13.40
CA ALA A 103 -0.86 10.93 -13.62
C ALA A 103 -1.82 9.74 -13.73
N GLU A 104 -1.42 8.69 -14.45
CA GLU A 104 -2.18 7.46 -14.59
C GLU A 104 -2.32 6.75 -13.24
N TYR A 105 -1.24 6.66 -12.46
CA TYR A 105 -1.28 6.08 -11.12
C TYR A 105 -2.23 6.83 -10.19
N ILE A 106 -2.18 8.17 -10.17
CA ILE A 106 -3.14 8.99 -9.41
C ILE A 106 -4.58 8.71 -9.86
N ALA A 107 -4.82 8.62 -11.17
CA ALA A 107 -6.14 8.36 -11.72
C ALA A 107 -6.67 6.98 -11.32
N VAL A 108 -5.84 5.93 -11.43
CA VAL A 108 -6.18 4.56 -11.06
C VAL A 108 -6.49 4.45 -9.58
N ILE A 109 -5.62 4.97 -8.70
CA ILE A 109 -5.85 4.93 -7.25
C ILE A 109 -7.11 5.73 -6.90
N SER A 110 -7.31 6.91 -7.49
CA SER A 110 -8.53 7.70 -7.26
C SER A 110 -9.79 6.94 -7.69
N ALA A 111 -9.77 6.27 -8.85
CA ALA A 111 -10.87 5.46 -9.33
C ALA A 111 -11.17 4.28 -8.39
N ILE A 112 -10.14 3.59 -7.90
CA ILE A 112 -10.29 2.50 -6.92
C ILE A 112 -10.95 3.02 -5.64
N LEU A 113 -10.50 4.17 -5.11
CA LEU A 113 -11.06 4.76 -3.89
C LEU A 113 -12.52 5.18 -4.07
N VAL A 114 -12.87 5.80 -5.20
CA VAL A 114 -14.26 6.18 -5.52
C VAL A 114 -15.15 4.94 -5.66
N LEU A 115 -14.68 3.92 -6.37
CA LEU A 115 -15.42 2.66 -6.55
C LEU A 115 -15.63 1.95 -5.20
N ALA A 116 -14.57 1.85 -4.39
CA ALA A 116 -14.63 1.23 -3.07
C ALA A 116 -15.60 1.96 -2.14
N ALA A 117 -15.57 3.31 -2.13
CA ALA A 117 -16.52 4.12 -1.38
C ALA A 117 -17.96 3.92 -1.86
N GLY A 118 -18.17 3.81 -3.18
CA GLY A 118 -19.48 3.53 -3.77
C GLY A 118 -20.02 2.15 -3.40
N ILE A 119 -19.18 1.12 -3.46
CA ILE A 119 -19.53 -0.25 -3.06
C ILE A 119 -19.85 -0.30 -1.56
N PHE A 120 -19.00 0.29 -0.72
CA PHE A 120 -19.22 0.37 0.72
C PHE A 120 -20.55 1.07 1.03
N GLY A 121 -20.79 2.26 0.45
CA GLY A 121 -22.04 2.98 0.65
C GLY A 121 -23.26 2.19 0.17
N GLY A 122 -23.14 1.52 -0.98
CA GLY A 122 -24.19 0.67 -1.52
C GLY A 122 -24.54 -0.51 -0.62
N ILE A 123 -23.55 -1.22 -0.08
CA ILE A 123 -23.76 -2.37 0.80
C ILE A 123 -24.23 -1.92 2.18
N TYR A 124 -23.53 -0.95 2.77
CA TYR A 124 -23.74 -0.52 4.14
C TYR A 124 -25.14 0.10 4.32
N PHE A 125 -25.47 1.12 3.52
CA PHE A 125 -26.75 1.83 3.69
C PHE A 125 -27.97 1.04 3.21
N LYS A 126 -27.84 0.16 2.20
CA LYS A 126 -28.95 -0.71 1.78
C LYS A 126 -29.22 -1.82 2.79
N ASN A 127 -28.18 -2.40 3.40
CA ASN A 127 -28.36 -3.47 4.39
C ASN A 127 -28.82 -2.94 5.75
N THR A 128 -28.44 -1.73 6.16
CA THR A 128 -28.92 -1.12 7.42
C THR A 128 -30.42 -0.75 7.41
N GLN A 129 -31.03 -0.60 6.23
CA GLN A 129 -32.47 -0.36 6.11
C GLN A 129 -33.31 -1.63 6.35
N ALA A 130 -32.69 -2.82 6.30
CA ALA A 130 -33.39 -4.10 6.42
C ALA A 130 -33.61 -4.56 7.88
N THR A 131 -33.12 -3.84 8.90
CA THR A 131 -33.39 -4.21 10.30
C THR A 131 -34.78 -3.73 10.72
N PRO A 132 -35.76 -4.64 10.95
CA PRO A 132 -37.10 -4.22 11.37
C PRO A 132 -37.02 -3.49 12.71
N PRO A 133 -37.86 -2.46 12.94
CA PRO A 133 -37.88 -1.74 14.20
C PRO A 133 -38.12 -2.74 15.35
N ALA A 134 -37.33 -2.63 16.42
CA ALA A 134 -37.49 -3.44 17.62
C ALA A 134 -38.95 -3.41 18.05
N ALA A 135 -39.57 -4.59 18.14
CA ALA A 135 -40.97 -4.74 18.51
C ALA A 135 -41.22 -3.96 19.81
N LYS A 136 -42.09 -2.94 19.75
CA LYS A 136 -42.54 -2.22 20.94
C LYS A 136 -43.08 -3.26 21.92
N LYS A 137 -42.40 -3.46 23.05
CA LYS A 137 -42.94 -4.30 24.13
C LYS A 137 -44.27 -3.68 24.55
N LEU A 138 -45.37 -4.34 24.20
CA LEU A 138 -46.71 -4.00 24.68
C LEU A 138 -46.67 -4.10 26.20
N LYS A 139 -46.75 -2.96 26.89
CA LYS A 139 -47.03 -2.94 28.32
C LYS A 139 -48.46 -3.43 28.51
N TYR A 140 -48.61 -4.63 29.07
CA TYR A 140 -49.90 -5.09 29.58
C TYR A 140 -50.25 -4.25 30.82
N LYS A 141 -51.52 -3.85 30.91
CA LYS A 141 -52.08 -2.98 31.96
C LYS A 141 -52.04 -3.64 33.33
#